data_AF-K0CAN0-F1
#
_entry.id   AF-K0CAN0-F1
#
_cell.length_a   1.000
_cell.length_b   1.000
_cell.length_c   1.000
_cell.angle_alpha   90.00
_cell.angle_beta   90.00
_cell.angle_gamma   90.00
#
_symmetry.space_group_name_H-M   'P 1'
#
loop_
_entity.id
_entity.type
_entity.pdbx_description
1 polymer ?
#
loop_
_entity_poly.entity_id
_entity_poly.type
_entity_poly.pdbx_seq_one_letter_code
_entity_poly.pdbx_strand_id
1 'polypeptide(L)'
;MNDDIAKLPPDVREKVLQSREAFRIASEIADAIRSASPDIEDLSVAYSKGIVSVSGVSKSPEARGEVAGIALQYPLVTGADVDIASAFGNELP
;
A
#
# COMPACT_ATOMS: atom_id res chain seq x y z
N MET A 1 -11.93 0.34 25.72
CA MET A 1 -11.88 1.27 24.57
C MET A 1 -12.19 0.59 23.22
N ASN A 2 -13.12 -0.38 23.15
CA ASN A 2 -13.62 -0.94 21.86
C ASN A 2 -15.16 -1.10 21.84
N ASP A 3 -15.88 -0.50 22.79
CA ASP A 3 -17.34 -0.66 22.92
C ASP A 3 -18.15 0.16 21.90
N ASP A 4 -17.57 1.19 21.30
CA ASP A 4 -18.30 2.10 20.41
C ASP A 4 -18.59 1.47 19.05
N ILE A 5 -17.75 0.56 18.57
CA ILE A 5 -17.98 -0.18 17.31
C ILE A 5 -19.15 -1.17 17.47
N ALA A 6 -19.33 -1.75 18.65
CA ALA A 6 -20.43 -2.68 18.93
C ALA A 6 -21.80 -2.00 18.92
N LYS A 7 -21.84 -0.67 19.15
CA LYS A 7 -23.05 0.17 19.14
C LYS A 7 -23.43 0.69 17.75
N LEU A 8 -22.56 0.51 16.75
CA LEU A 8 -22.85 0.92 15.37
C LEU A 8 -23.82 -0.07 14.70
N PRO A 9 -24.62 0.40 13.72
CA PRO A 9 -25.41 -0.48 12.86
C PRO A 9 -24.52 -1.56 12.21
N PRO A 10 -25.03 -2.78 11.96
CA PRO A 10 -24.24 -3.90 11.45
C PRO A 10 -23.50 -3.56 10.14
N ASP A 11 -24.16 -2.86 9.21
CA ASP A 11 -23.54 -2.41 7.96
C ASP A 11 -22.38 -1.43 8.16
N VAL A 12 -22.48 -0.54 9.16
CA VAL A 12 -21.43 0.42 9.49
C VAL A 12 -20.28 -0.26 10.21
N ARG A 13 -20.59 -1.18 11.13
CA ARG A 13 -19.60 -1.97 11.84
C ARG A 13 -18.77 -2.81 10.87
N GLU A 14 -19.41 -3.46 9.91
CA GLU A 14 -18.72 -4.25 8.89
C GLU A 14 -17.77 -3.37 8.07
N LYS A 15 -18.23 -2.20 7.61
CA LYS A 15 -17.39 -1.23 6.89
C LYS A 15 -16.21 -0.75 7.73
N VAL A 16 -16.41 -0.48 9.02
CA VAL A 16 -15.32 -0.06 9.92
C VAL A 16 -14.29 -1.17 10.10
N LEU A 17 -14.73 -2.41 10.30
CA LEU A 17 -13.83 -3.56 10.43
C LEU A 17 -13.05 -3.79 9.14
N GLN A 18 -13.72 -3.73 7.98
CA GLN A 18 -13.07 -3.84 6.67
C GLN A 18 -12.06 -2.71 6.44
N SER A 19 -12.39 -1.45 6.77
CA SER A 19 -11.46 -0.33 6.65
C SER A 19 -10.25 -0.47 7.58
N ARG A 20 -10.44 -0.98 8.81
CA ARG A 20 -9.34 -1.23 9.74
C ARG A 20 -8.42 -2.35 9.24
N GLU A 21 -8.99 -3.41 8.70
CA GLU A 21 -8.22 -4.49 8.10
C GLU A 21 -7.46 -4.01 6.87
N ALA A 22 -8.12 -3.26 6.00
CA ALA A 22 -7.48 -2.66 4.83
C ALA A 22 -6.32 -1.73 5.21
N PHE A 23 -6.52 -0.88 6.21
CA PHE A 23 -5.46 -0.01 6.73
C PHE A 23 -4.30 -0.81 7.31
N ARG A 24 -4.57 -1.87 8.07
CA ARG A 24 -3.53 -2.75 8.62
C ARG A 24 -2.69 -3.37 7.50
N ILE A 25 -3.33 -3.97 6.50
CA ILE A 25 -2.64 -4.60 5.37
C ILE A 25 -1.80 -3.57 4.61
N ALA A 26 -2.39 -2.41 4.28
CA ALA A 26 -1.67 -1.35 3.59
C ALA A 26 -0.46 -0.85 4.40
N SER A 27 -0.60 -0.72 5.71
CA SER A 27 0.50 -0.32 6.60
C SER A 27 1.61 -1.36 6.67
N GLU A 28 1.29 -2.65 6.74
CA GLU A 28 2.29 -3.72 6.75
C GLU A 28 3.05 -3.76 5.43
N ILE A 29 2.36 -3.61 4.30
CA ILE A 29 2.95 -3.57 2.96
C ILE A 29 3.84 -2.33 2.81
N ALA A 30 3.39 -1.17 3.29
CA ALA A 30 4.19 0.06 3.26
C ALA A 30 5.49 -0.08 4.06
N ASP A 31 5.45 -0.73 5.23
CA ASP A 31 6.64 -0.96 6.06
C ASP A 31 7.63 -1.90 5.37
N ALA A 32 7.13 -3.00 4.79
CA ALA A 32 7.95 -3.93 4.02
C ALA A 32 8.62 -3.26 2.80
N ILE A 33 7.88 -2.42 2.07
CA ILE A 33 8.42 -1.64 0.94
C ILE A 33 9.48 -0.66 1.42
N ARG A 34 9.25 0.10 2.50
CA ARG A 34 10.25 1.03 3.05
C ARG A 34 11.51 0.32 3.54
N SER A 35 11.37 -0.88 4.09
CA SER A 35 12.52 -1.67 4.54
C SER A 35 13.34 -2.22 3.38
N ALA A 36 12.71 -2.58 2.25
CA ALA A 36 13.39 -3.13 1.09
C ALA A 36 13.95 -2.04 0.16
N SER A 37 13.17 -0.99 -0.08
CA SER A 37 13.47 0.10 -1.01
C SER A 37 13.34 1.45 -0.29
N PRO A 38 14.28 1.80 0.60
CA PRO A 38 14.23 3.05 1.36
C PRO A 38 14.43 4.31 0.51
N ASP A 39 14.79 4.16 -0.76
CA ASP A 39 14.94 5.25 -1.73
C ASP A 39 13.61 5.72 -2.35
N ILE A 40 12.51 5.00 -2.10
CA ILE A 40 11.19 5.41 -2.57
C ILE A 40 10.68 6.57 -1.70
N GLU A 41 10.67 7.75 -2.28
CA GLU A 41 10.11 8.97 -1.71
C GLU A 41 8.60 9.04 -1.97
N ASP A 42 7.88 9.81 -1.15
CA ASP A 42 6.42 10.01 -1.25
C ASP A 42 5.59 8.71 -1.35
N LEU A 43 6.07 7.63 -0.72
CA LEU A 43 5.40 6.33 -0.74
C LEU A 43 3.99 6.41 -0.14
N SER A 44 3.00 6.04 -0.94
CA SER A 44 1.61 5.84 -0.56
C SER A 44 1.16 4.42 -0.89
N VAL A 45 0.47 3.78 0.04
CA VAL A 45 -0.06 2.42 -0.13
C VAL A 45 -1.52 2.39 0.28
N ALA A 46 -2.36 1.82 -0.56
CA ALA A 46 -3.76 1.57 -0.29
C ALA A 46 -4.10 0.11 -0.60
N TYR A 47 -5.01 -0.47 0.18
CA TYR A 47 -5.56 -1.80 -0.09
C TYR A 47 -7.07 -1.71 -0.23
N SER A 48 -7.60 -2.33 -1.28
CA SER A 48 -9.03 -2.40 -1.52
C SER A 48 -9.38 -3.68 -2.26
N LYS A 49 -10.23 -4.51 -1.63
CA LYS A 49 -10.81 -5.72 -2.24
C LYS A 49 -9.79 -6.65 -2.91
N GLY A 50 -8.65 -6.89 -2.25
CA GLY A 50 -7.59 -7.76 -2.76
C GLY A 50 -6.60 -7.07 -3.70
N ILE A 51 -6.82 -5.80 -4.05
CA ILE A 51 -5.89 -5.03 -4.87
C ILE A 51 -5.12 -4.09 -3.96
N VAL A 52 -3.79 -4.11 -4.06
CA VAL A 52 -2.93 -3.08 -3.52
C VAL A 52 -2.62 -2.05 -4.59
N SER A 53 -2.76 -0.77 -4.26
CA SER A 53 -2.23 0.34 -5.03
C SER A 53 -1.03 0.92 -4.29
N VAL A 54 0.11 0.99 -4.96
CA VAL A 54 1.32 1.63 -4.45
C VAL A 54 1.70 2.75 -5.39
N SER A 55 1.96 3.93 -4.84
CA SER A 55 2.55 5.04 -5.57
C SER A 55 3.75 5.62 -4.82
N GLY A 56 4.68 6.21 -5.56
CA GLY A 56 5.87 6.83 -5.00
C GLY A 56 6.83 7.30 -6.08
N VAL A 57 7.98 7.80 -5.67
CA VAL A 57 9.03 8.32 -6.55
C VAL A 57 10.34 7.61 -6.21
N SER A 58 11.00 7.02 -7.19
CA SER A 58 12.28 6.31 -6.98
C SER A 58 13.26 6.63 -8.10
N LYS A 59 14.55 6.60 -7.77
CA LYS A 59 15.65 6.69 -8.76
C LYS A 59 16.01 5.32 -9.34
N SER A 60 15.56 4.25 -8.70
CA SER A 60 15.82 2.89 -9.15
C SER A 60 14.78 2.46 -10.19
N PRO A 61 15.21 2.06 -11.41
CA PRO A 61 14.29 1.48 -12.40
C PRO A 61 13.71 0.13 -11.95
N GLU A 62 14.34 -0.54 -10.97
CA GLU A 62 13.94 -1.86 -10.46
C GLU A 62 12.87 -1.77 -9.37
N ALA A 63 12.67 -0.59 -8.76
CA ALA A 63 11.76 -0.38 -7.64
C ALA A 63 10.31 -0.82 -7.95
N ARG A 64 9.83 -0.64 -9.19
CA ARG A 64 8.50 -1.13 -9.59
C ARG A 64 8.37 -2.65 -9.42
N GLY A 65 9.38 -3.40 -9.81
CA GLY A 65 9.38 -4.86 -9.74
C GLY A 65 9.46 -5.36 -8.29
N GLU A 66 10.32 -4.75 -7.49
CA GLU A 66 10.45 -5.07 -6.06
C GLU A 66 9.16 -4.80 -5.30
N VAL A 67 8.56 -3.62 -5.50
CA VAL A 67 7.29 -3.23 -4.87
C VAL A 67 6.17 -4.20 -5.24
N ALA A 68 6.03 -4.56 -6.53
CA ALA A 68 5.03 -5.52 -6.97
C ALA A 68 5.26 -6.90 -6.32
N GLY A 69 6.52 -7.34 -6.24
CA GLY A 69 6.89 -8.60 -5.60
C GLY A 69 6.58 -8.63 -4.11
N ILE A 70 6.78 -7.52 -3.38
CA ILE A 70 6.45 -7.41 -1.96
C ILE A 70 4.93 -7.44 -1.76
N ALA A 71 4.17 -6.66 -2.54
CA ALA A 71 2.71 -6.61 -2.41
C ALA A 71 2.05 -7.98 -2.62
N LEU A 72 2.53 -8.75 -3.61
CA LEU A 72 1.98 -10.07 -3.96
C LEU A 72 2.36 -11.20 -2.98
N GLN A 73 3.25 -10.96 -2.01
CA GLN A 73 3.54 -11.93 -0.95
C GLN A 73 2.45 -12.00 0.12
N TYR A 74 1.55 -11.01 0.16
CA TYR A 74 0.48 -10.97 1.15
C TYR A 74 -0.71 -11.84 0.67
N PRO A 75 -1.17 -12.82 1.46
CA PRO A 75 -2.14 -13.82 1.00
C PRO A 75 -3.52 -13.25 0.66
N LEU A 76 -3.85 -12.05 1.16
CA LEU A 76 -5.09 -11.35 0.85
C LEU A 76 -4.99 -10.50 -0.42
N VAL A 77 -3.80 -10.33 -0.99
CA VAL A 77 -3.54 -9.56 -2.20
C VAL A 77 -3.61 -10.48 -3.41
N THR A 78 -4.53 -10.18 -4.33
CA THR A 78 -4.73 -10.88 -5.60
C THR A 78 -4.20 -10.09 -6.79
N GLY A 79 -3.88 -8.80 -6.59
CA GLY A 79 -3.29 -7.95 -7.62
C GLY A 79 -2.60 -6.73 -7.02
N ALA A 80 -1.63 -6.19 -7.76
CA ALA A 80 -0.90 -4.98 -7.39
C ALA A 80 -0.90 -3.99 -8.57
N ASP A 81 -1.29 -2.76 -8.29
CA ASP A 81 -1.19 -1.60 -9.15
C ASP A 81 -0.03 -0.74 -8.64
N VAL A 82 1.04 -0.61 -9.42
CA VAL A 82 2.32 -0.05 -8.96
C VAL A 82 2.73 1.13 -9.84
N ASP A 83 2.50 2.33 -9.31
CA ASP A 83 2.86 3.59 -9.94
C ASP A 83 4.06 4.24 -9.25
N ILE A 84 5.25 3.67 -9.48
CA ILE A 84 6.51 4.30 -9.06
C ILE A 84 7.04 5.17 -10.19
N ALA A 85 7.01 6.48 -9.98
CA ALA A 85 7.58 7.45 -10.89
C ALA A 85 9.11 7.42 -10.80
N SER A 86 9.77 7.55 -11.94
CA SER A 86 11.22 7.64 -12.00
C SER A 86 11.65 9.08 -11.73
N ALA A 87 12.46 9.29 -10.69
CA ALA A 87 12.99 10.60 -10.32
C ALA A 87 14.14 11.07 -11.23
N PHE A 88 14.32 10.45 -12.42
CA PHE A 88 15.21 10.99 -13.44
C PHE A 88 14.71 12.39 -13.80
N GLY A 89 15.35 13.37 -13.16
CA GLY A 89 15.11 14.77 -13.41
C GLY A 89 15.18 14.98 -14.91
N ASN A 90 14.21 15.73 -15.42
CA ASN A 90 14.27 16.32 -16.73
C ASN A 90 15.36 17.42 -16.70
N GLU A 91 16.61 17.05 -16.39
CA GLU A 91 17.79 17.87 -16.61
C GLU A 91 18.10 17.75 -18.10
N LEU A 92 17.35 18.54 -18.89
CA LEU A 92 17.67 18.79 -20.29
C LEU A 92 19.11 19.35 -20.37
N PRO A 93 19.96 18.86 -21.29
CA PRO A 93 21.32 19.35 -21.47
C PRO A 93 21.37 20.82 -21.95
#